data_AF-A0AAE5HXY9-F1
#
_entry.id   AF-A0AAE5HXY9-F1
#
_cell.length_a   1.000
_cell.length_b   1.000
_cell.length_c   1.000
_cell.angle_alpha   90.00
_cell.angle_beta   90.00
_cell.angle_gamma   90.00
#
_symmetry.space_group_name_H-M   'P 1'
#
loop_
_entity.id
_entity.type
_entity.pdbx_description
1 polymer ?
#
loop_
_entity_poly.entity_id
_entity_poly.type
_entity_poly.pdbx_seq_one_letter_code
_entity_poly.pdbx_strand_id
1 'polypeptide(L)'
;MNSEEQSRARMRFERNLIVFPYIIFAIIVFFFTTIFSAPTVVLTLFGIFFIYNAVLLFVAFIKHYTRTMILLLVLTIFVGLMFTISATAQFAGRY
;
A
#
# COMPACT_ATOMS: atom_id res chain seq x y z
N MET A 1 -22.45 8.52 -24.46
CA MET A 1 -21.76 8.12 -23.21
C MET A 1 -21.15 9.37 -22.61
N ASN A 2 -21.62 9.79 -21.44
CA ASN A 2 -21.34 11.11 -20.87
C ASN A 2 -19.97 11.10 -20.18
N SER A 3 -19.10 12.06 -20.50
CA SER A 3 -17.72 12.17 -19.98
C SER A 3 -17.65 12.25 -18.44
N GLU A 4 -18.73 12.68 -17.80
CA GLU A 4 -18.87 12.77 -16.34
C GLU A 4 -19.04 11.40 -15.65
N GLU A 5 -19.70 10.43 -16.29
CA GLU A 5 -19.89 9.08 -15.73
C GLU A 5 -18.58 8.29 -15.73
N GLN A 6 -17.75 8.45 -16.76
CA GLN A 6 -16.42 7.83 -16.82
C GLN A 6 -15.47 8.42 -15.76
N SER A 7 -15.57 9.72 -15.47
CA SER A 7 -14.80 10.39 -14.41
C SER A 7 -15.21 9.90 -13.01
N ARG A 8 -16.52 9.77 -12.75
CA ARG A 8 -17.05 9.23 -11.49
C ARG A 8 -16.71 7.76 -11.29
N ALA A 9 -16.72 6.95 -12.35
CA ALA A 9 -16.32 5.55 -12.31
C ALA A 9 -14.82 5.41 -11.97
N ARG A 10 -13.94 6.26 -12.54
CA ARG A 10 -12.51 6.31 -12.19
C ARG A 10 -12.29 6.69 -10.72
N MET A 11 -12.99 7.70 -10.21
CA MET A 11 -12.89 8.11 -8.78
C MET A 11 -13.39 7.03 -7.82
N ARG A 12 -14.46 6.29 -8.17
CA ARG A 12 -14.92 5.14 -7.36
C ARG A 12 -13.91 4.00 -7.39
N PHE A 13 -13.27 3.75 -8.52
CA PHE A 13 -12.22 2.74 -8.65
C PHE A 13 -11.02 3.08 -7.76
N GLU A 14 -10.54 4.32 -7.76
CA GLU A 14 -9.46 4.78 -6.87
C GLU A 14 -9.81 4.58 -5.39
N ARG A 15 -11.01 5.02 -4.98
CA ARG A 15 -11.41 4.92 -3.57
C ARG A 15 -11.62 3.49 -3.10
N ASN A 16 -12.08 2.59 -3.97
CA ASN A 16 -12.39 1.22 -3.57
C ASN A 16 -11.19 0.27 -3.70
N LEU A 17 -10.31 0.48 -4.69
CA LEU A 17 -9.16 -0.40 -4.92
C LEU A 17 -7.85 0.09 -4.32
N ILE A 18 -7.76 1.38 -3.95
CA ILE A 18 -6.58 1.89 -3.25
C ILE A 18 -6.93 2.08 -1.79
N VAL A 19 -7.90 2.92 -1.45
CA VAL A 19 -8.14 3.29 -0.04
C VAL A 19 -8.60 2.09 0.80
N PHE A 20 -9.51 1.26 0.28
CA PHE A 20 -10.05 0.12 1.04
C PHE A 20 -9.00 -0.95 1.42
N PRO A 21 -8.20 -1.52 0.49
CA PRO A 21 -7.16 -2.49 0.87
C PRO A 21 -6.06 -1.87 1.73
N TYR A 22 -5.80 -0.57 1.59
CA TYR A 22 -4.85 0.15 2.43
C TYR A 22 -5.31 0.31 3.87
N ILE A 23 -6.59 0.65 4.08
CA ILE A 23 -7.16 0.74 5.42
C ILE A 23 -7.17 -0.64 6.08
N ILE A 24 -7.55 -1.69 5.34
CA ILE A 24 -7.50 -3.07 5.86
C ILE A 24 -6.07 -3.44 6.24
N PHE A 25 -5.09 -3.15 5.38
CA PHE A 25 -3.68 -3.40 5.67
C PHE A 25 -3.21 -2.67 6.93
N ALA A 26 -3.54 -1.39 7.07
CA ALA A 26 -3.18 -0.60 8.25
C ALA A 26 -3.77 -1.18 9.54
N ILE A 27 -5.03 -1.63 9.51
CA ILE A 27 -5.67 -2.29 10.65
C ILE A 27 -4.93 -3.59 10.98
N ILE A 28 -4.68 -4.45 9.98
CA ILE A 28 -3.96 -5.72 10.17
C ILE A 28 -2.60 -5.45 10.81
N VAL A 29 -1.80 -4.54 10.24
CA VAL A 29 -0.48 -4.18 10.78
C VAL A 29 -0.62 -3.70 12.22
N PHE A 30 -1.54 -2.78 12.53
CA PHE A 30 -1.74 -2.28 13.89
C PHE A 30 -2.04 -3.40 14.91
N PHE A 31 -2.86 -4.38 14.53
CA PHE A 31 -3.16 -5.54 15.37
C PHE A 31 -1.91 -6.41 15.60
N PHE A 32 -1.15 -6.70 14.54
CA PHE A 32 0.06 -7.54 14.64
C PHE A 32 1.24 -6.83 15.33
N THR A 33 1.31 -5.50 15.26
CA THR A 33 2.31 -4.71 15.99
C THR A 33 1.96 -4.61 17.46
N THR A 34 0.69 -4.34 17.80
CA THR A 34 0.30 -3.94 19.16
C THR A 34 -0.18 -5.11 20.02
N ILE A 35 -0.95 -6.04 19.45
CA ILE A 35 -1.53 -7.16 20.23
C ILE A 35 -0.60 -8.35 20.23
N PHE A 36 -0.20 -8.80 19.04
CA PHE A 36 0.60 -10.03 18.90
C PHE A 36 2.10 -9.80 19.02
N SER A 37 2.56 -8.56 18.93
CA SER A 37 3.98 -8.17 18.99
C SER A 37 4.87 -9.07 18.13
N ALA A 38 4.43 -9.35 16.89
CA ALA A 38 5.05 -10.31 15.99
C ALA A 38 5.78 -9.57 14.83
N PRO A 39 6.97 -8.99 15.08
CA PRO A 39 7.66 -8.13 14.10
C PRO A 39 7.98 -8.86 12.79
N THR A 40 8.26 -10.16 12.84
CA THR A 40 8.52 -10.98 11.65
C THR A 40 7.29 -11.10 10.75
N VAL A 41 6.09 -11.20 11.33
CA VAL A 41 4.83 -11.24 10.57
C VAL A 41 4.56 -9.88 9.94
N VAL A 42 4.77 -8.80 10.70
CA VAL A 42 4.62 -7.42 10.23
C VAL A 42 5.57 -7.13 9.05
N LEU A 43 6.84 -7.52 9.16
CA LEU A 43 7.83 -7.36 8.08
C LEU A 43 7.40 -8.09 6.80
N THR A 44 6.93 -9.33 6.94
CA THR A 44 6.46 -10.15 5.82
C THR A 44 5.22 -9.53 5.16
N LEU A 45 4.28 -9.02 5.95
CA LEU A 45 3.10 -8.29 5.47
C LEU A 45 3.49 -7.03 4.69
N PHE A 46 4.42 -6.22 5.20
CA PHE A 46 4.94 -5.07 4.47
C PHE A 46 5.61 -5.46 3.15
N GLY A 47 6.37 -6.57 3.12
CA GLY A 47 6.98 -7.07 1.89
C GLY A 47 5.95 -7.47 0.82
N ILE A 48 4.94 -8.27 1.20
CA ILE A 48 3.86 -8.68 0.29
C ILE A 48 3.10 -7.45 -0.22
N PHE A 49 2.79 -6.52 0.68
CA PHE A 49 2.06 -5.31 0.35
C PHE A 49 2.87 -4.36 -0.54
N PHE A 50 4.19 -4.31 -0.38
CA PHE A 50 5.08 -3.57 -1.26
C PHE A 50 5.04 -4.12 -2.70
N ILE A 51 5.08 -5.45 -2.86
CA ILE A 51 4.97 -6.10 -4.18
C ILE A 51 3.60 -5.80 -4.81
N TYR A 52 2.51 -5.92 -4.03
CA TYR A 52 1.15 -5.58 -4.50
C TYR A 52 1.09 -4.14 -5.03
N ASN A 53 1.73 -3.22 -4.33
CA ASN A 53 1.78 -1.82 -4.74
C ASN A 53 2.64 -1.54 -5.96
N ALA A 54 3.78 -2.22 -6.08
CA ALA A 54 4.60 -2.14 -7.28
C ALA A 54 3.84 -2.65 -8.52
N VAL A 55 3.09 -3.75 -8.40
CA VAL A 55 2.25 -4.29 -9.48
C VAL A 55 1.13 -3.31 -9.85
N LEU A 56 0.42 -2.76 -8.86
CA LEU A 56 -0.61 -1.74 -9.11
C LEU A 56 -0.04 -0.49 -9.78
N LEU A 57 1.12 -0.01 -9.30
CA LEU A 57 1.82 1.13 -9.88
C LEU A 57 2.18 0.87 -11.35
N PHE A 58 2.66 -0.33 -11.66
CA PHE A 58 2.99 -0.74 -13.03
C PHE A 58 1.73 -0.79 -13.93
N VAL A 59 0.63 -1.34 -13.43
CA VAL A 59 -0.66 -1.36 -14.15
C VAL A 59 -1.19 0.06 -14.38
N ALA A 60 -1.10 0.93 -13.37
CA ALA A 60 -1.51 2.33 -13.48
C ALA A 60 -0.62 3.12 -14.45
N PHE A 61 0.67 2.79 -14.52
CA PHE A 61 1.63 3.34 -15.47
C PHE A 61 1.26 2.96 -16.90
N ILE A 62 1.04 1.67 -17.19
CA ILE A 62 0.63 1.19 -18.52
C ILE A 62 -0.70 1.83 -18.97
N LYS A 63 -1.66 1.98 -18.06
CA LYS A 63 -2.96 2.58 -18.36
C LYS A 63 -2.98 4.12 -18.37
N HIS A 64 -1.83 4.78 -18.20
CA HIS A 64 -1.70 6.24 -18.17
C HIS A 64 -2.71 6.93 -17.23
N TYR A 65 -2.99 6.32 -16.07
CA TYR A 65 -3.84 6.96 -15.06
C TYR A 65 -3.02 7.93 -14.21
N THR A 66 -2.72 9.12 -14.73
CA THR A 66 -1.77 10.08 -14.13
C THR A 66 -2.05 10.38 -12.64
N ARG A 67 -3.32 10.52 -12.23
CA ARG A 67 -3.69 10.73 -10.81
C ARG A 67 -3.46 9.49 -9.94
N THR A 68 -3.96 8.35 -10.40
CA THR A 68 -3.83 7.05 -9.70
C THR A 68 -2.37 6.64 -9.57
N MET A 69 -1.58 6.90 -10.60
CA MET A 69 -0.15 6.64 -10.65
C MET A 69 0.61 7.48 -9.63
N ILE A 70 0.34 8.78 -9.51
CA ILE A 70 0.97 9.65 -8.49
C ILE A 70 0.61 9.18 -7.08
N LEU A 71 -0.67 8.83 -6.84
CA LEU A 71 -1.12 8.28 -5.55
C LEU A 71 -0.37 6.99 -5.22
N LEU A 72 -0.35 6.02 -6.14
CA LEU A 72 0.37 4.75 -5.96
C LEU A 72 1.87 4.96 -5.78
N LEU A 73 2.47 5.95 -6.44
CA LEU A 73 3.89 6.26 -6.32
C LEU A 73 4.22 6.78 -4.92
N VAL A 74 3.49 7.80 -4.45
CA VAL A 74 3.63 8.34 -3.09
C VAL A 74 3.46 7.22 -2.07
N LEU A 75 2.45 6.39 -2.27
CA LEU A 75 2.09 5.32 -1.36
C LEU A 75 3.12 4.18 -1.34
N THR A 76 3.70 3.84 -2.49
CA THR A 76 4.83 2.91 -2.61
C THR A 76 6.05 3.43 -1.84
N ILE A 77 6.33 4.74 -1.91
CA ILE A 77 7.42 5.36 -1.14
C ILE A 77 7.13 5.24 0.37
N PHE A 78 5.91 5.53 0.82
CA PHE A 78 5.52 5.37 2.23
C PHE A 78 5.65 3.93 2.72
N VAL A 79 5.16 2.95 1.94
CA VAL A 79 5.29 1.52 2.27
C VAL A 79 6.76 1.10 2.30
N GLY A 80 7.57 1.57 1.35
CA GLY A 80 9.00 1.32 1.33
C GLY A 80 9.73 1.85 2.56
N LEU A 81 9.41 3.09 2.98
CA LEU A 81 9.95 3.69 4.21
C LEU A 81 9.53 2.91 5.46
N MET A 82 8.27 2.48 5.55
CA MET A 82 7.80 1.68 6.69
C MET A 82 8.46 0.31 6.72
N PHE A 83 8.70 -0.30 5.55
CA PHE A 83 9.43 -1.56 5.44
C PHE A 83 10.88 -1.41 5.90
N THR A 84 11.60 -0.36 5.47
CA THR A 84 13.00 -0.17 5.90
C THR A 84 13.12 0.13 7.39
N ILE A 85 12.21 0.92 7.97
CA ILE A 85 12.14 1.17 9.42
C ILE A 85 11.86 -0.13 10.17
N SER A 86 10.86 -0.90 9.72
CA SER A 86 10.49 -2.18 10.37
C SER A 86 11.61 -3.22 10.28
N ALA A 87 12.27 -3.32 9.11
CA ALA A 87 13.42 -4.18 8.91
C ALA A 87 14.56 -3.78 9.86
N THR A 88 14.90 -2.49 9.90
CA THR A 88 15.97 -1.98 10.77
C THR A 88 15.66 -2.23 12.24
N ALA A 89 14.42 -2.01 12.69
CA ALA A 89 14.00 -2.30 14.06
C ALA A 89 14.11 -3.80 14.39
N GLN A 90 13.74 -4.69 13.46
CA GLN A 90 13.88 -6.13 13.65
C GLN A 90 15.36 -6.57 13.74
N PHE A 91 16.24 -5.99 12.92
CA PHE A 91 17.67 -6.33 12.95
C PHE A 91 18.40 -5.70 14.15
N ALA A 92 18.01 -4.49 14.57
CA ALA A 92 18.58 -3.81 15.73
C ALA A 92 18.15 -4.44 17.06
N GLY A 93 16.91 -4.93 17.18
CA GLY A 93 16.40 -5.59 18.39
C GLY A 93 16.89 -7.03 18.62
N ARG A 94 17.77 -7.55 17.75
CA ARG A 94 18.38 -8.89 17.88
C ARG A 94 19.83 -8.88 18.41
N TYR A 95 20.35 -7.72 18.78
CA TYR A 95 21.65 -7.55 19.44
C TYR A 95 21.47 -7.06 20.87
#